data_AF-A0A1I7MTB1-F1
#
_entry.id   AF-A0A1I7MTB1-F1
#
_cell.length_a   1.000
_cell.length_b   1.000
_cell.length_c   1.000
_cell.angle_alpha   90.00
_cell.angle_beta   90.00
_cell.angle_gamma   90.00
#
_symmetry.space_group_name_H-M   'P 1'
#
loop_
_entity.id
_entity.type
_entity.pdbx_description
1 polymer ?
#
loop_
_entity_poly.entity_id
_entity_poly.type
_entity_poly.pdbx_seq_one_letter_code
_entity_poly.pdbx_strand_id
1 'polypeptide(L)'
;MVIAVENMYPWRAYGREVKMYLPHWDPVPEPYEHVTWDFSHAAIAREDSLANIRGLDRRLRHVHLTDGTDSPKDDHLVPGDGTQNVAESLRFLGREGLAGSVCVEVGTPGMECAAQRKERLAAALAFAREHLTA
;
A
#
# COMPACT_ATOMS: atom_id res chain seq x y z
N MET A 1 -7.69 21.45 -0.71
CA MET A 1 -8.18 20.05 -0.72
C MET A 1 -7.25 19.26 -1.60
N VAL A 2 -6.80 18.08 -1.16
CA VAL A 2 -5.90 17.18 -1.92
C VAL A 2 -6.74 16.03 -2.46
N ILE A 3 -6.63 15.73 -3.75
CA ILE A 3 -7.20 14.52 -4.38
C ILE A 3 -6.02 13.67 -4.82
N ALA A 4 -5.84 12.51 -4.20
CA ALA A 4 -4.78 11.57 -4.51
C ALA A 4 -5.37 10.32 -5.16
N VAL A 5 -4.86 9.94 -6.33
CA VAL A 5 -5.31 8.75 -7.06
C VAL A 5 -4.55 7.53 -6.55
N GLU A 6 -5.28 6.53 -6.10
CA GLU A 6 -4.72 5.29 -5.58
C GLU A 6 -4.30 4.34 -6.69
N ASN A 7 -3.17 3.65 -6.51
CA ASN A 7 -2.84 2.50 -7.37
C ASN A 7 -3.81 1.37 -7.10
N MET A 8 -4.43 0.84 -8.15
CA MET A 8 -5.22 -0.37 -8.09
C MET A 8 -4.35 -1.55 -8.56
N TYR A 9 -4.96 -2.64 -9.01
CA TYR A 9 -4.25 -3.81 -9.50
C TYR A 9 -4.91 -4.41 -10.74
N PRO A 10 -4.14 -5.06 -11.63
CA PRO A 10 -4.70 -5.74 -12.79
C PRO A 10 -5.54 -6.95 -12.37
N TRP A 11 -6.77 -7.02 -12.87
CA TRP A 11 -7.60 -8.22 -12.70
C TRP A 11 -7.14 -9.30 -13.66
N ARG A 12 -6.97 -10.53 -13.18
CA ARG A 12 -6.54 -11.65 -14.02
C ARG A 12 -7.63 -12.72 -14.05
N ALA A 13 -8.14 -13.03 -15.24
CA ALA A 13 -9.10 -14.10 -15.49
C ALA A 13 -8.54 -15.04 -16.56
N TYR A 14 -8.45 -16.34 -16.25
CA TYR A 14 -7.94 -17.37 -17.18
C TYR A 14 -6.57 -17.02 -17.79
N GLY A 15 -5.67 -16.41 -17.00
CA GLY A 15 -4.34 -16.00 -17.44
C GLY A 15 -4.28 -14.73 -18.32
N ARG A 16 -5.40 -14.02 -18.48
CA ARG A 16 -5.47 -12.74 -19.19
C ARG A 16 -5.83 -11.59 -18.27
N GLU A 17 -5.25 -10.43 -18.52
CA GLU A 17 -5.60 -9.20 -17.82
C GLU A 17 -6.95 -8.66 -18.32
N VAL A 18 -7.80 -8.26 -17.39
CA VAL A 18 -9.12 -7.67 -17.64
C VAL A 18 -9.08 -6.20 -17.25
N LYS A 19 -9.46 -5.31 -18.17
CA LYS A 19 -9.52 -3.87 -17.91
C LYS A 19 -10.73 -3.54 -17.04
N MET A 20 -10.48 -3.33 -15.75
CA MET A 20 -11.51 -2.94 -14.77
C MET A 20 -11.42 -1.45 -14.36
N TYR A 21 -10.30 -0.80 -14.66
CA TYR A 21 -10.02 0.58 -14.26
C TYR A 21 -9.73 1.44 -15.49
N LEU A 22 -10.20 2.69 -15.44
CA LEU A 22 -9.89 3.72 -16.43
C LEU A 22 -9.20 4.91 -15.75
N PRO A 23 -8.23 5.57 -16.41
CA PRO A 23 -7.63 5.17 -17.69
C PRO A 23 -6.72 3.93 -17.55
N HIS A 24 -6.19 3.69 -16.34
CA HIS A 24 -5.31 2.59 -16.01
C HIS A 24 -5.38 2.29 -14.51
N TRP A 25 -4.89 1.13 -14.06
CA TRP A 25 -4.81 0.78 -12.63
C TRP A 25 -3.54 1.35 -11.96
N ASP A 26 -2.45 1.47 -12.72
CA ASP A 26 -1.19 2.08 -12.32
C ASP A 26 -1.23 3.62 -12.55
N PRO A 27 -1.14 4.44 -11.49
CA PRO A 27 -1.16 5.90 -11.58
C PRO A 27 0.25 6.50 -11.74
N VAL A 28 1.32 5.71 -11.66
CA VAL A 28 2.72 6.16 -11.76
C VAL A 28 3.00 6.87 -13.09
N PRO A 29 2.67 6.29 -14.28
CA PRO A 29 2.92 6.95 -15.56
C PRO A 29 1.92 8.07 -15.87
N GLU A 30 0.81 8.14 -15.14
CA GLU A 30 -0.28 9.09 -15.38
C GLU A 30 0.04 10.49 -14.81
N PRO A 31 -0.47 11.58 -15.41
CA PRO A 31 -0.16 12.95 -15.01
C PRO A 31 -0.94 13.43 -13.77
N TYR A 32 -1.19 12.55 -12.80
CA TYR A 32 -1.89 12.90 -11.57
C TYR A 32 -0.99 13.70 -10.63
N GLU A 33 -1.51 14.83 -10.15
CA GLU A 33 -0.78 15.70 -9.22
C GLU A 33 -0.42 14.99 -7.91
N HIS A 34 -1.33 14.14 -7.41
CA HIS A 34 -1.13 13.40 -6.17
C HIS A 34 -1.53 11.93 -6.32
N VAL A 35 -0.79 11.06 -5.63
CA VAL A 35 -0.96 9.61 -5.65
C VAL A 35 -1.07 9.08 -4.22
N THR A 36 -1.95 8.10 -4.04
CA THR A 36 -2.00 7.22 -2.87
C THR A 36 -1.31 5.92 -3.23
N TRP A 37 -0.43 5.42 -2.35
CA TRP A 37 0.20 4.12 -2.53
C TRP A 37 -0.38 3.07 -1.57
N ASP A 38 -0.96 2.01 -2.11
CA ASP A 38 -1.41 0.82 -1.41
C ASP A 38 -0.49 -0.37 -1.70
N PHE A 39 0.04 -0.97 -0.62
CA PHE A 39 0.98 -2.08 -0.71
C PHE A 39 0.32 -3.42 -1.10
N SER A 40 -0.94 -3.65 -0.74
CA SER A 40 -1.67 -4.87 -1.08
C SER A 40 -1.93 -4.88 -2.58
N HIS A 41 -2.38 -3.75 -3.13
CA HIS A 41 -2.56 -3.56 -4.57
C HIS A 41 -1.24 -3.72 -5.35
N ALA A 42 -0.15 -3.12 -4.86
CA ALA A 42 1.17 -3.26 -5.45
C ALA A 42 1.64 -4.74 -5.50
N ALA A 43 1.35 -5.51 -4.45
CA ALA A 43 1.69 -6.94 -4.41
C ALA A 43 0.94 -7.74 -5.50
N ILE A 44 -0.36 -7.52 -5.66
CA ILE A 44 -1.16 -8.16 -6.72
C ILE A 44 -0.67 -7.74 -8.11
N ALA A 45 -0.31 -6.47 -8.26
CA ALA A 45 0.25 -5.92 -9.49
C ALA A 45 1.68 -6.41 -9.78
N ARG A 46 2.36 -7.02 -8.80
CA ARG A 46 3.77 -7.43 -8.85
C ARG A 46 4.72 -6.25 -9.05
N GLU A 47 4.38 -5.14 -8.42
CA GLU A 47 5.16 -3.92 -8.45
C GLU A 47 6.21 -3.89 -7.33
N ASP A 48 7.26 -3.10 -7.56
CA ASP A 48 8.23 -2.77 -6.51
C ASP A 48 7.79 -1.47 -5.82
N SER A 49 7.14 -1.62 -4.67
CA SER A 49 6.66 -0.48 -3.89
C SER A 49 7.75 0.55 -3.56
N LEU A 50 8.96 0.11 -3.22
CA LEU A 50 10.03 1.04 -2.84
C LEU A 50 10.50 1.85 -4.06
N ALA A 51 10.63 1.21 -5.21
CA ALA A 51 10.99 1.88 -6.45
C ALA A 51 9.91 2.89 -6.87
N ASN A 52 8.63 2.50 -6.83
CA ASN A 52 7.52 3.38 -7.21
C ASN A 52 7.34 4.55 -6.24
N ILE A 53 7.43 4.32 -4.92
CA ILE A 53 7.41 5.39 -3.92
C ILE A 53 8.52 6.42 -4.15
N ARG A 54 9.74 5.96 -4.47
CA ARG A 54 10.85 6.86 -4.84
C ARG A 54 10.58 7.64 -6.10
N GLY A 55 10.01 7.00 -7.12
CA GLY A 55 9.69 7.63 -8.40
C GLY A 55 8.55 8.66 -8.31
N LEU A 56 7.57 8.43 -7.44
CA LEU A 56 6.46 9.36 -7.20
C LEU A 56 6.91 10.65 -6.50
N ASP A 57 7.94 10.58 -5.64
CA ASP A 57 8.51 11.74 -4.95
C ASP A 57 7.41 12.63 -4.33
N ARG A 58 7.35 13.92 -4.67
CA ARG A 58 6.40 14.89 -4.12
C ARG A 58 4.95 14.66 -4.53
N ARG A 59 4.69 13.76 -5.51
CA ARG A 59 3.34 13.35 -5.88
C ARG A 59 2.74 12.41 -4.84
N LEU A 60 3.55 11.67 -4.08
CA LEU A 60 3.02 10.79 -3.05
C LEU A 60 2.44 11.62 -1.89
N ARG A 61 1.14 11.48 -1.64
CA ARG A 61 0.43 12.22 -0.57
C ARG A 61 -0.23 11.34 0.47
N HIS A 62 -0.49 10.09 0.13
CA HIS A 62 -1.12 9.16 1.05
C HIS A 62 -0.55 7.76 0.88
N VAL A 63 -0.50 7.00 1.97
CA VAL A 63 -0.08 5.60 1.96
C VAL A 63 -1.12 4.79 2.73
N HIS A 64 -1.68 3.79 2.09
CA HIS A 64 -2.42 2.72 2.73
C HIS A 64 -1.42 1.66 3.19
N LEU A 65 -1.16 1.66 4.49
CA LEU A 65 -0.18 0.81 5.12
C LEU A 65 -0.79 -0.56 5.39
N THR A 66 -0.31 -1.49 4.58
CA THR A 66 -0.71 -2.88 4.54
C THR A 66 0.46 -3.69 3.98
N ASP A 67 0.24 -4.96 3.68
CA ASP A 67 1.14 -5.78 2.87
C ASP A 67 0.32 -6.76 2.03
N GLY A 68 0.97 -7.48 1.13
CA GLY A 68 0.27 -8.44 0.29
C GLY A 68 1.19 -9.45 -0.36
N THR A 69 0.56 -10.37 -1.07
CA THR A 69 1.22 -11.32 -1.96
C THR A 69 0.67 -11.14 -3.37
N ASP A 70 1.24 -11.82 -4.36
CA ASP A 70 0.71 -11.79 -5.74
C ASP A 70 -0.54 -12.69 -5.94
N SER A 71 -1.17 -13.10 -4.83
CA SER A 71 -2.50 -13.69 -4.78
C SER A 71 -3.50 -12.85 -5.57
N PRO A 72 -4.49 -13.44 -6.26
CA PRO A 72 -5.56 -12.68 -6.90
C PRO A 72 -6.50 -11.99 -5.91
N LYS A 73 -6.31 -12.22 -4.60
CA LYS A 73 -7.11 -11.65 -3.54
C LYS A 73 -6.35 -10.49 -2.88
N ASP A 74 -7.09 -9.42 -2.70
CA ASP A 74 -6.67 -8.24 -1.95
C ASP A 74 -6.78 -8.50 -0.44
N ASP A 75 -5.72 -9.11 0.09
CA ASP A 75 -5.70 -9.70 1.42
C ASP A 75 -5.43 -8.69 2.54
N HIS A 76 -4.86 -7.53 2.23
CA HIS A 76 -4.51 -6.48 3.19
C HIS A 76 -3.80 -7.04 4.43
N LEU A 77 -2.67 -7.72 4.23
CA LEU A 77 -1.93 -8.35 5.31
C LEU A 77 -1.32 -7.29 6.25
N VAL A 78 -0.91 -7.72 7.44
CA VAL A 78 -0.16 -6.84 8.34
C VAL A 78 1.19 -6.52 7.69
N PRO A 79 1.67 -5.26 7.76
CA PRO A 79 3.01 -4.89 7.28
C PRO A 79 4.10 -5.85 7.74
N GLY A 80 4.83 -6.46 6.79
CA GLY A 80 5.89 -7.44 7.06
C GLY A 80 5.45 -8.90 6.93
N ASP A 81 4.15 -9.18 6.82
CA ASP A 81 3.63 -10.55 6.58
C ASP A 81 3.50 -10.89 5.09
N GLY A 82 3.77 -9.93 4.19
CA GLY A 82 3.68 -10.12 2.74
C GLY A 82 5.03 -10.12 2.04
N THR A 83 5.03 -9.58 0.83
CA THR A 83 6.16 -9.62 -0.10
C THR A 83 6.70 -8.24 -0.46
N GLN A 84 6.04 -7.18 0.00
CA GLN A 84 6.46 -5.82 -0.31
C GLN A 84 7.57 -5.36 0.64
N ASN A 85 8.43 -4.46 0.15
CA ASN A 85 9.49 -3.84 0.94
C ASN A 85 8.92 -2.72 1.85
N VAL A 86 7.95 -3.04 2.72
CA VAL A 86 7.16 -2.05 3.47
C VAL A 86 8.05 -1.31 4.47
N ALA A 87 8.89 -2.01 5.24
CA ALA A 87 9.77 -1.40 6.23
C ALA A 87 10.76 -0.43 5.56
N GLU A 88 11.40 -0.84 4.46
CA GLU A 88 12.34 -0.02 3.70
C GLU A 88 11.67 1.22 3.11
N SER A 89 10.43 1.06 2.63
CA SER A 89 9.62 2.15 2.08
C SER A 89 9.26 3.17 3.15
N LEU A 90 8.81 2.74 4.33
CA LEU A 90 8.53 3.63 5.45
C LEU A 90 9.78 4.35 5.96
N ARG A 91 10.92 3.65 6.08
CA ARG A 91 12.20 4.30 6.45
C ARG A 91 12.61 5.35 5.43
N PHE A 92 12.44 5.07 4.13
CA PHE A 92 12.68 6.07 3.09
C PHE A 92 11.78 7.30 3.27
N LEU A 93 10.48 7.11 3.47
CA LEU A 93 9.53 8.20 3.68
C LEU A 93 9.79 9.01 4.96
N GLY A 94 10.22 8.35 6.03
CA GLY A 94 10.63 9.00 7.28
C GLY A 94 11.83 9.92 7.09
N ARG A 95 12.86 9.46 6.35
CA ARG A 95 14.06 10.25 6.07
C ARG A 95 13.82 11.42 5.11
N GLU A 96 13.07 11.20 4.03
CA GLU A 96 12.80 12.25 3.03
C GLU A 96 11.73 13.24 3.48
N GLY A 97 10.88 12.85 4.44
CA GLY A 97 9.77 13.66 4.92
C GLY A 97 8.56 13.60 4.00
N LEU A 98 7.70 12.59 4.21
CA LEU A 98 6.41 12.50 3.54
C LEU A 98 5.56 13.74 3.85
N ALA A 99 5.24 14.52 2.82
CA ALA A 99 4.33 15.65 2.93
C ALA A 99 2.86 15.19 2.79
N GLY A 100 2.46 14.25 3.63
CA GLY A 100 1.23 13.48 3.49
C GLY A 100 0.90 12.69 4.74
N SER A 101 0.14 11.61 4.59
CA SER A 101 -0.22 10.73 5.71
C SER A 101 -0.06 9.26 5.38
N VAL A 102 0.17 8.45 6.42
CA VAL A 102 0.18 6.99 6.38
C VAL A 102 -1.01 6.52 7.21
N CYS A 103 -1.89 5.70 6.63
CA CYS A 103 -3.07 5.14 7.28
C CYS A 103 -2.96 3.61 7.33
N VAL A 104 -3.19 2.99 8.49
CA VAL A 104 -3.22 1.53 8.60
C VAL A 104 -4.49 0.99 7.95
N GLU A 105 -4.33 0.12 6.95
CA GLU A 105 -5.42 -0.53 6.23
C GLU A 105 -5.19 -2.03 6.15
N VAL A 106 -5.46 -2.73 7.26
CA VAL A 106 -5.24 -4.18 7.37
C VAL A 106 -6.54 -4.95 7.48
N GLY A 107 -6.61 -6.08 6.80
CA GLY A 107 -7.69 -7.03 6.87
C GLY A 107 -7.79 -7.66 8.25
N THR A 108 -9.02 -7.82 8.74
CA THR A 108 -9.32 -8.59 9.97
C THR A 108 -10.19 -9.84 9.76
N PRO A 109 -10.23 -10.49 8.56
CA PRO A 109 -11.02 -11.70 8.41
C PRO A 109 -10.48 -12.82 9.31
N GLY A 110 -11.38 -13.63 9.86
CA GLY A 110 -11.04 -14.74 10.77
C GLY A 110 -10.76 -14.33 12.22
N MET A 111 -10.82 -13.03 12.56
CA MET A 111 -10.70 -12.59 13.94
C MET A 111 -12.03 -12.73 14.69
N GLU A 112 -12.06 -13.60 15.69
CA GLU A 112 -13.26 -14.00 16.43
C GLU A 112 -13.77 -12.88 17.35
N CYS A 113 -12.90 -12.00 17.85
CA CYS A 113 -13.28 -10.97 18.80
C CYS A 113 -12.63 -9.59 18.57
N ALA A 114 -13.19 -8.58 19.24
CA ALA A 114 -12.70 -7.19 19.14
C ALA A 114 -11.30 -7.01 19.73
N ALA A 115 -10.89 -7.84 20.70
CA ALA A 115 -9.55 -7.77 21.28
C ALA A 115 -8.47 -8.16 20.26
N GLN A 116 -8.68 -9.25 19.53
CA GLN A 116 -7.80 -9.69 18.43
C GLN A 116 -7.67 -8.61 17.35
N ARG A 117 -8.79 -7.98 16.94
CA ARG A 117 -8.76 -6.86 15.97
C ARG A 117 -7.94 -5.69 16.46
N LYS A 118 -8.10 -5.31 17.74
CA LYS A 118 -7.31 -4.23 18.35
C LYS A 118 -5.82 -4.56 18.40
N GLU A 119 -5.46 -5.79 18.75
CA GLU A 119 -4.08 -6.24 18.80
C GLU A 119 -3.42 -6.17 17.41
N ARG A 120 -4.11 -6.65 16.37
CA ARG A 120 -3.62 -6.54 14.98
C ARG A 120 -3.43 -5.09 14.53
N LEU A 121 -4.41 -4.22 14.78
CA LEU A 121 -4.29 -2.80 14.45
C LEU A 121 -3.17 -2.11 15.24
N ALA A 122 -2.99 -2.48 16.51
CA ALA A 122 -1.92 -1.96 17.34
C ALA A 122 -0.54 -2.40 16.84
N ALA A 123 -0.39 -3.66 16.40
CA ALA A 123 0.84 -4.16 15.81
C ALA A 123 1.19 -3.42 14.52
N ALA A 124 0.23 -3.24 13.60
CA ALA A 124 0.45 -2.48 12.37
C ALA A 124 0.82 -1.00 12.64
N LEU A 125 0.16 -0.37 13.63
CA LEU A 125 0.51 1.00 14.04
C LEU A 125 1.90 1.09 14.69
N ALA A 126 2.30 0.10 15.48
CA ALA A 126 3.63 0.02 16.08
C ALA A 126 4.72 -0.10 15.00
N PHE A 127 4.52 -1.00 14.03
CA PHE A 127 5.37 -1.15 12.85
C PHE A 127 5.54 0.17 12.10
N ALA A 128 4.42 0.88 11.87
CA ALA A 128 4.44 2.18 11.20
C ALA A 128 5.35 3.18 11.92
N ARG A 129 5.17 3.31 13.25
CA ARG A 129 5.90 4.26 14.08
C ARG A 129 7.38 3.91 14.16
N GLU A 130 7.72 2.64 14.33
CA GLU A 130 9.10 2.17 14.34
C GLU A 130 9.80 2.57 13.04
N HIS A 131 9.26 2.18 11.89
CA HIS A 131 9.97 2.36 10.63
C HIS A 131 9.93 3.79 10.08
N LEU A 132 8.94 4.62 10.45
CA LEU A 132 8.93 6.04 10.08
C LEU A 132 9.91 6.90 10.90
N THR A 133 10.37 6.40 12.06
CA THR A 133 11.28 7.15 12.96
C THR A 133 12.70 6.60 12.99
N ALA A 134 12.97 5.52 12.24
CA ALA A 134 14.24 4.82 12.20
C ALA A 134 15.28 5.46 11.25
#